data_AF-A0A947V9L3-F1
#
_entry.id   AF-A0A947V9L3-F1
#
_cell.length_a   1.000
_cell.length_b   1.000
_cell.length_c   1.000
_cell.angle_alpha   90.00
_cell.angle_beta   90.00
_cell.angle_gamma   90.00
#
_symmetry.space_group_name_H-M   'P 1'
#
loop_
_entity.id
_entity.type
_entity.pdbx_description
1 polymer ?
#
loop_
_entity_poly.entity_id
_entity_poly.type
_entity_poly.pdbx_seq_one_letter_code
_entity_poly.pdbx_strand_id
1 'polypeptide(L)' 'TVIDATRILLANGPQGGNLDDVRVLDTVVASVDPVAADAYATTLFGLRPEEIESTVAAHAMGLGEMDLKKIRVIKA' A
#
# COMPACT_ATOMS: atom_id res chain seq x y z
N THR A 1 -0.09 -9.48 7.31
CA THR A 1 -0.79 -8.18 7.24
C THR A 1 -1.95 -8.25 6.28
N VAL A 2 -3.04 -7.55 6.61
CA VAL A 2 -4.18 -7.34 5.72
C VAL A 2 -4.36 -5.83 5.59
N ILE A 3 -4.49 -5.34 4.36
CA ILE A 3 -4.77 -3.94 4.05
C ILE A 3 -6.14 -3.89 3.41
N ASP A 4 -7.05 -3.14 4.04
CA ASP A 4 -8.33 -2.78 3.47
C ASP A 4 -8.17 -1.52 2.62
N ALA A 5 -8.34 -1.67 1.31
CA ALA A 5 -8.39 -0.59 0.34
C ALA A 5 -9.73 -0.57 -0.38
N THR A 6 -10.83 -0.93 0.29
CA THR A 6 -12.19 -0.82 -0.28
C THR A 6 -12.46 0.63 -0.69
N ARG A 7 -12.04 1.57 0.16
CA ARG A 7 -11.97 3.01 -0.15
C ARG A 7 -10.66 3.58 0.38
N ILE A 8 -10.08 4.51 -0.37
CA ILE A 8 -8.86 5.23 0.03
C ILE A 8 -9.09 6.73 -0.02
N LEU A 9 -8.43 7.46 0.87
CA LEU A 9 -8.45 8.92 0.91
C LEU A 9 -7.17 9.46 0.25
N LEU A 10 -7.35 10.16 -0.86
CA LEU A 10 -6.25 10.64 -1.71
C LEU A 10 -5.67 11.99 -1.25
N ALA A 11 -6.48 12.81 -0.58
CA ALA A 11 -6.09 14.14 -0.10
C ALA A 11 -6.76 14.47 1.24
N ASN A 12 -6.20 15.44 1.97
CA ASN A 12 -6.79 16.00 3.19
C ASN A 12 -7.11 14.97 4.29
N GLY A 13 -6.32 13.89 4.37
CA GLY A 13 -6.35 12.91 5.47
C GLY A 13 -5.66 13.41 6.75
N PRO A 14 -5.65 12.62 7.84
CA PRO A 14 -6.20 11.25 7.97
C PRO A 14 -7.69 11.18 8.28
N GLN A 15 -8.29 12.27 8.77
CA GLN A 15 -9.71 12.29 9.16
C GLN A 15 -10.64 12.46 7.95
N GLY A 16 -10.20 13.16 6.89
CA GLY A 16 -10.99 13.43 5.70
C GLY A 16 -12.08 14.48 5.93
N GLY A 17 -13.12 14.47 5.08
CA GLY A 17 -14.28 15.35 5.20
C GLY A 17 -14.95 15.68 3.86
N ASN A 18 -14.20 15.55 2.76
CA ASN A 18 -14.74 15.68 1.41
C ASN A 18 -14.79 14.31 0.72
N LEU A 19 -15.92 13.96 0.13
CA LEU A 19 -16.08 12.72 -0.64
C LEU A 19 -15.34 12.77 -1.99
N ASP A 20 -15.06 13.95 -2.52
CA ASP A 20 -14.29 14.10 -3.77
C ASP A 20 -12.82 13.67 -3.60
N ASP A 21 -12.32 13.66 -2.36
CA ASP A 21 -10.97 13.19 -2.03
C ASP A 21 -10.93 11.64 -1.87
N VAL A 22 -12.09 10.97 -1.89
CA VAL A 22 -12.19 9.52 -1.68
C VAL A 22 -12.30 8.79 -3.00
N ARG A 23 -11.51 7.73 -3.15
CA ARG A 23 -11.62 6.77 -4.26
C ARG A 23 -12.05 5.41 -3.77
N VAL A 24 -13.08 4.85 -4.41
CA VAL A 24 -13.52 3.46 -4.21
C VAL A 24 -12.69 2.54 -5.10
N LEU A 25 -12.10 1.49 -4.53
CA LEU A 25 -11.29 0.51 -5.25
C LEU A 25 -11.75 -0.94 -5.04
N ASP A 26 -12.59 -1.20 -4.04
CA ASP A 26 -13.11 -2.55 -3.71
C ASP A 26 -12.00 -3.62 -3.64
N THR A 27 -10.86 -3.26 -3.05
CA THR A 27 -9.64 -4.07 -3.04
C THR A 27 -9.22 -4.41 -1.62
N VAL A 28 -8.91 -5.68 -1.37
CA VAL A 28 -8.24 -6.14 -0.15
C VAL A 28 -6.92 -6.78 -0.52
N VAL A 29 -5.85 -6.41 0.18
CA VAL A 29 -4.51 -6.97 -0.01
C VAL A 29 -4.16 -7.79 1.23
N ALA A 30 -3.71 -9.03 1.03
CA ALA A 30 -3.27 -9.90 2.11
C ALA A 30 -1.90 -10.48 1.79
N SER A 31 -0.98 -10.42 2.76
CA SER A 31 0.36 -10.97 2.64
C SER A 31 0.86 -11.43 4.00
N VAL A 32 1.72 -12.44 4.02
CA VAL A 32 2.49 -12.82 5.22
C VAL A 32 3.68 -11.88 5.45
N ASP A 33 4.13 -11.18 4.40
CA ASP A 33 5.17 -10.17 4.45
C ASP A 33 4.52 -8.77 4.54
N PRO A 34 4.72 -8.03 5.65
CA PRO A 34 4.15 -6.70 5.84
C PRO A 34 4.73 -5.66 4.87
N VAL A 35 6.02 -5.72 4.55
CA VAL A 35 6.67 -4.76 3.65
C VAL A 35 6.18 -4.98 2.22
N ALA A 36 5.99 -6.24 1.80
CA ALA A 36 5.45 -6.54 0.48
C ALA A 36 4.01 -6.04 0.31
N ALA A 37 3.19 -6.14 1.36
CA ALA A 37 1.83 -5.60 1.34
C ALA A 37 1.85 -4.07 1.21
N ASP A 38 2.69 -3.40 2.00
CA ASP A 38 2.80 -1.94 2.03
C ASP A 38 3.36 -1.39 0.71
N ALA A 39 4.40 -2.03 0.17
CA ALA A 39 4.96 -1.74 -1.13
C ALA A 39 3.91 -1.85 -2.25
N TYR A 40 3.09 -2.91 -2.26
CA TYR A 40 1.99 -3.03 -3.22
C TYR A 40 0.94 -1.93 -3.01
N ALA A 41 0.60 -1.60 -1.76
CA ALA A 41 -0.39 -0.57 -1.45
C ALA A 41 0.00 0.82 -1.98
N THR A 42 1.31 1.14 -2.07
CA THR A 42 1.77 2.41 -2.68
C THR A 42 1.27 2.60 -4.12
N THR A 43 1.16 1.50 -4.87
CA THR A 43 0.67 1.53 -6.27
C THR A 43 -0.80 1.93 -6.36
N LEU A 44 -1.58 1.70 -5.29
CA LEU A 44 -2.98 2.15 -5.19
C LEU A 44 -3.09 3.67 -5.08
N PHE A 45 -1.99 4.37 -4.81
CA PHE A 45 -1.90 5.83 -4.83
C PHE A 45 -1.17 6.36 -6.07
N GLY A 46 -0.75 5.48 -6.99
CA GLY A 46 0.08 5.87 -8.14
C GLY A 46 1.52 6.22 -7.77
N LEU A 47 1.97 5.82 -6.59
CA LEU A 47 3.32 6.02 -6.09
C LEU A 47 4.14 4.74 -6.26
N ARG A 48 5.46 4.87 -6.16
CA ARG A 48 6.38 3.73 -6.07
C ARG A 48 6.78 3.48 -4.62
N PRO A 49 7.15 2.22 -4.26
CA PRO A 49 7.58 1.89 -2.90
C PRO A 49 8.73 2.76 -2.39
N GLU A 50 9.65 3.17 -3.27
CA GLU A 50 10.82 3.99 -2.91
C GLU A 50 10.44 5.43 -2.50
N GLU A 51 9.21 5.86 -2.78
CA GLU A 51 8.70 7.19 -2.42
C GLU A 51 8.13 7.23 -1.00
N ILE A 52 8.00 6.08 -0.34
CA ILE A 52 7.48 5.96 1.03
C ILE A 52 8.63 5.60 1.98
N GLU A 53 9.10 6.58 2.74
CA GLU A 53 10.26 6.45 3.63
C GLU A 53 10.13 5.30 4.65
N SER A 54 8.92 5.08 5.18
CA SER A 54 8.67 3.99 6.14
C SER A 54 8.81 2.61 5.49
N THR A 55 8.35 2.45 4.26
CA THR A 55 8.48 1.18 3.51
C THR A 55 9.95 0.90 3.19
N VAL A 56 10.70 1.93 2.77
CA VAL A 56 12.15 1.84 2.52
C VAL A 56 12.91 1.46 3.80
N ALA A 57 12.61 2.13 4.91
CA ALA A 57 13.26 1.86 6.20
C ALA A 57 12.96 0.42 6.68
N ALA A 58 11.71 -0.04 6.57
CA ALA A 58 11.34 -1.39 6.96
C ALA A 58 12.05 -2.46 6.13
N HIS A 59 12.19 -2.25 4.82
CA HIS A 59 12.98 -3.12 3.95
C HIS A 59 14.48 -3.12 4.35
N ALA A 60 15.06 -1.95 4.58
CA ALA A 60 16.47 -1.83 4.99
C ALA A 60 16.77 -2.52 6.33
N MET A 61 15.76 -2.61 7.21
CA MET A 61 15.83 -3.37 8.47
C MET A 61 15.66 -4.89 8.27
N GLY A 62 15.41 -5.37 7.06
CA GLY A 62 15.19 -6.79 6.75
C GLY A 62 13.82 -7.32 7.19
N LEU A 63 12.83 -6.46 7.40
CA LEU A 63 11.50 -6.85 7.87
C LEU A 63 10.59 -7.41 6.76
N GLY A 64 11.05 -7.34 5.51
CA GLY A 64 10.34 -7.85 4.35
C GLY A 64 10.88 -7.30 3.04
N GLU A 65 10.23 -7.67 1.93
CA GLU A 65 10.62 -7.27 0.58
C GLU A 65 9.77 -6.09 0.06
N MET A 66 10.41 -5.07 -0.49
CA MET A 66 9.72 -3.92 -1.12
C MET A 66 9.78 -3.96 -2.66
N ASP A 67 10.72 -4.70 -3.25
CA ASP A 67 10.86 -4.82 -4.70
C ASP A 67 9.70 -5.62 -5.29
N LEU A 68 8.76 -4.91 -5.91
CA LEU A 68 7.57 -5.48 -6.55
C LEU A 68 7.92 -6.53 -7.63
N LYS A 69 9.12 -6.51 -8.22
CA LYS A 69 9.54 -7.51 -9.21
C LYS A 69 9.81 -8.87 -8.59
N LYS A 70 10.10 -8.91 -7.29
CA LYS A 70 10.32 -10.16 -6.53
C LYS A 70 9.05 -10.65 -5.83
N ILE A 71 7.98 -9.85 -5.86
CA ILE A 71 6.71 -10.17 -5.23
C ILE A 71 5.77 -10.79 -6.27
N ARG A 72 5.31 -12.01 -6.02
CA ARG A 72 4.30 -12.65 -6.85
C ARG A 72 2.91 -12.19 -6.42
N VAL A 73 2.29 -11.34 -7.24
CA VAL A 73 0.90 -10.92 -7.05
C VAL A 73 -0.05 -11.95 -7.67
N ILE A 74 -1.00 -12.44 -6.88
CA ILE A 74 -2.08 -13.32 -7.32
C ILE A 74 -3.39 -12.54 -7.21
N LYS A 75 -4.17 -12.51 -8.29
CA LYS A 75 -5.51 -11.90 -8.31
C LYS A 75 -6.56 -13.01 -8.23
N ALA A 76 -7.62 -12.76 -7.46
CA ALA A 76 -8.79 -13.63 -7.39
C ALA A 76 -9.73 -13.37 -8.58
#